data_AF-A0A5M3PZW7-F1
#
_entry.id   AF-A0A5M3PZW7-F1
#
_cell.length_a   1.000
_cell.length_b   1.000
_cell.length_c   1.000
_cell.angle_alpha   90.00
_cell.angle_beta   90.00
_cell.angle_gamma   90.00
#
_symmetry.space_group_name_H-M   'P 1'
#
loop_
_entity.id
_entity.type
_entity.pdbx_description
1 polymer ?
#
loop_
_entity_poly.entity_id
_entity_poly.type
_entity_poly.pdbx_seq_one_letter_code
_entity_poly.pdbx_strand_id
1 'polypeptide(L)'
;MSVTELSRIRNFSIIAHIDHGKSTLADRFIQVCGGLTDREMAEQVLDSMDLERERGITIKAQSVTLNYKARDGQEYKLNFIDTPGHVDFSYEVSRSLYACEGALLVVDAGQGVEAQSVANCYTAIEQGLEVVPVLNKMDLPQAEPERVAAEIEDIIGIEASDAVRCSAKSGMGVEDVLEDLIKKIPPPKGDRDAPLQALIIDSWFDNYLGVVSLVRVTEGTLKKGDKIVIKSTGKAWNADKVGIFNPKPKDTDVLESGDVGFVVAGIKDIHGAPVGDTIVHQKFAEQTPMLPGFKKVKPQVYAGLFPVSADDYNDFRDALEKLTLNDASLFFEPENSDALGFGFRCGFLGMLHMEIIQERLEREYDIDLITTAPTVIYEVVTKQGETLSVDNPSRLPDIGSIEEMREPIVEANILVPQEHIGNVIALCEEKRGVQKNMHFMTTQVQLTYELPMAEVVMDFFDRIKSASRGFASLDYHFTRFQTANLVRLDVLINGERVDALALIVHKEQAHHKGRQLIEKMKELIPRQMFDIAIQAAIGNQVVSRVTVKALRKNVTAKCYGGDVSRKKKLLQKQKEGKKRMKQLGNVEVPQEAFLAVLKVDK
;
A
#
# COMPACT_ATOMS: atom_id res chain seq x y z
N MET A 1 37.78 -13.88 12.77
CA MET A 1 36.51 -14.61 12.61
C MET A 1 36.69 -15.52 11.41
N SER A 2 36.37 -16.81 11.52
CA SER A 2 36.46 -17.75 10.40
C SER A 2 35.52 -17.27 9.30
N VAL A 3 36.06 -17.11 8.10
CA VAL A 3 35.33 -16.76 6.90
C VAL A 3 34.30 -17.87 6.62
N THR A 4 33.01 -17.55 6.66
CA THR A 4 31.94 -18.53 6.37
C THR A 4 32.04 -18.94 4.90
N GLU A 5 31.95 -20.22 4.57
CA GLU A 5 31.94 -20.67 3.17
C GLU A 5 30.60 -20.30 2.52
N LEU A 6 30.59 -19.91 1.24
CA LEU A 6 29.36 -19.58 0.49
C LEU A 6 28.33 -20.72 0.53
N SER A 7 28.81 -21.97 0.51
CA SER A 7 27.99 -23.18 0.64
C SER A 7 27.18 -23.25 1.95
N ARG A 8 27.56 -22.48 2.97
CA ARG A 8 26.93 -22.44 4.30
C ARG A 8 26.06 -21.19 4.50
N ILE A 9 25.85 -20.39 3.47
CA ILE A 9 24.94 -19.25 3.51
C ILE A 9 23.61 -19.65 2.85
N ARG A 10 22.49 -19.18 3.39
CA ARG A 10 21.17 -19.27 2.76
C ARG A 10 20.50 -17.91 2.85
N ASN A 11 20.16 -17.30 1.70
CA ASN A 11 19.33 -16.11 1.67
C ASN A 11 17.91 -16.49 1.25
N PHE A 12 16.92 -16.19 2.09
CA PHE A 12 15.53 -16.53 1.80
C PHE A 12 14.54 -15.46 2.25
N SER A 13 13.37 -15.41 1.62
CA SER A 13 12.26 -14.57 2.07
C SER A 13 11.14 -15.43 2.65
N ILE A 14 10.38 -14.91 3.60
CA ILE A 14 9.15 -15.57 4.05
C ILE A 14 7.97 -14.90 3.35
N ILE A 15 7.23 -15.65 2.55
CA ILE A 15 6.04 -15.18 1.82
C ILE A 15 4.79 -15.90 2.34
N ALA A 16 3.72 -15.16 2.55
CA ALA A 16 2.46 -15.69 3.08
C ALA A 16 1.30 -14.73 2.78
N HIS A 17 0.07 -15.23 2.83
CA HIS A 17 -1.10 -14.36 2.97
C HIS A 17 -1.13 -13.71 4.38
N ILE A 18 -1.94 -12.66 4.50
CA ILE A 18 -2.20 -11.99 5.78
C ILE A 18 -2.69 -13.04 6.80
N ASP A 19 -2.24 -12.90 8.05
CA ASP A 19 -2.57 -13.79 9.16
C ASP A 19 -2.12 -15.25 9.04
N HIS A 20 -1.40 -15.69 8.00
CA HIS A 20 -0.86 -17.07 7.92
C HIS A 20 0.30 -17.36 8.90
N GLY A 21 0.70 -16.37 9.70
CA GLY A 21 1.68 -16.53 10.78
C GLY A 21 3.14 -16.35 10.37
N LYS A 22 3.39 -15.53 9.35
CA LYS A 22 4.72 -15.16 8.83
C LYS A 22 5.63 -14.55 9.92
N SER A 23 5.21 -13.45 10.56
CA SER A 23 6.00 -12.76 11.59
C SER A 23 6.23 -13.65 12.81
N THR A 24 5.21 -14.42 13.22
CA THR A 24 5.34 -15.39 14.32
C THR A 24 6.37 -16.47 14.01
N LEU A 25 6.45 -16.93 12.76
CA LEU A 25 7.46 -17.92 12.36
C LEU A 25 8.86 -17.31 12.36
N ALA A 26 9.00 -16.06 11.88
CA ALA A 26 10.26 -15.32 11.93
C ALA A 26 10.78 -15.16 13.36
N ASP A 27 9.92 -14.80 14.31
CA ASP A 27 10.27 -14.71 15.74
C ASP A 27 10.78 -16.06 16.28
N ARG A 28 10.16 -17.17 15.88
CA ARG A 28 10.61 -18.50 16.30
C ARG A 28 11.96 -18.86 15.71
N PHE A 29 12.26 -18.48 14.48
CA PHE A 29 13.61 -18.66 13.92
C PHE A 29 14.64 -17.89 14.74
N ILE A 30 14.35 -16.65 15.11
CA ILE A 30 15.23 -15.82 15.96
C ILE A 30 15.48 -16.52 17.30
N GLN A 31 14.43 -17.05 17.92
CA GLN A 31 14.55 -17.72 19.22
C GLN A 31 15.37 -19.01 19.12
N VAL A 32 15.08 -19.87 18.15
CA VAL A 32 15.76 -21.16 17.95
C VAL A 32 17.24 -20.97 17.62
N CYS A 33 17.57 -19.94 16.83
CA CYS A 33 18.96 -19.63 16.47
C CYS A 33 19.70 -18.81 17.55
N GLY A 34 19.05 -18.46 18.66
CA GLY A 34 19.65 -17.68 19.75
C GLY A 34 19.97 -16.24 19.40
N GLY A 35 19.22 -15.63 18.46
CA GLY A 35 19.40 -14.24 18.05
C GLY A 35 19.03 -13.24 19.15
N LEU A 36 18.14 -13.60 20.06
CA LEU A 36 17.73 -12.80 21.23
C LEU A 36 17.57 -13.67 22.47
N THR A 37 17.75 -13.08 23.65
CA THR A 37 17.46 -13.76 24.92
C THR A 37 15.96 -13.82 25.17
N ASP A 38 15.47 -14.79 25.95
CA ASP A 38 14.04 -14.91 26.31
C ASP A 38 13.45 -13.64 26.95
N ARG A 39 14.30 -12.78 27.53
CA ARG A 39 13.89 -11.49 28.11
C ARG A 39 13.75 -10.37 27.08
N GLU A 40 14.45 -10.48 25.96
CA GLU A 40 14.39 -9.54 24.84
C GLU A 40 13.36 -9.97 23.79
N MET A 41 12.91 -11.22 23.84
CA MET A 41 11.81 -11.72 23.02
C MET A 41 10.50 -11.07 23.46
N ALA A 42 9.97 -10.20 22.61
CA ALA A 42 8.57 -9.78 22.60
C ALA A 42 7.82 -10.58 21.51
N GLU A 43 6.48 -10.52 21.49
CA GLU A 43 5.73 -10.98 20.31
C GLU A 43 5.99 -9.99 19.16
N GLN A 44 6.25 -10.51 17.95
CA GLN A 44 6.47 -9.74 16.73
C GLN A 44 7.65 -8.77 16.83
N VAL A 45 8.86 -9.31 17.04
CA VAL A 45 10.06 -8.49 17.29
C VAL A 45 10.49 -7.69 16.07
N LEU A 46 10.18 -8.19 14.87
CA LEU A 46 10.48 -7.53 13.60
C LEU A 46 9.48 -6.44 13.24
N ASP A 47 8.28 -6.49 13.80
CA ASP A 47 7.27 -5.43 13.66
C ASP A 47 7.68 -4.27 14.58
N SER A 48 8.52 -3.40 14.03
CA SER A 48 9.19 -2.31 14.75
C SER A 48 8.33 -1.06 14.86
N MET A 49 7.39 -0.87 13.93
CA MET A 49 6.46 0.26 13.95
C MET A 49 5.26 -0.04 14.84
N ASP A 50 4.80 0.95 15.59
CA ASP A 50 3.58 0.83 16.41
C ASP A 50 2.36 0.46 15.53
N LEU A 51 2.33 0.97 14.30
CA LEU A 51 1.28 0.70 13.34
C LEU A 51 1.21 -0.76 12.88
N GLU A 52 2.36 -1.41 12.70
CA GLU A 52 2.44 -2.84 12.35
C GLU A 52 1.81 -3.70 13.44
N ARG A 53 2.10 -3.37 14.71
CA ARG A 53 1.57 -4.07 15.88
C ARG A 53 0.07 -3.83 16.08
N GLU A 54 -0.42 -2.62 15.86
CA GLU A 54 -1.84 -2.29 15.99
C GLU A 54 -2.69 -2.98 14.92
N ARG A 55 -2.23 -2.98 13.67
CA ARG A 55 -2.96 -3.57 12.54
C ARG A 55 -2.68 -5.06 12.36
N GLY A 56 -1.66 -5.62 13.03
CA GLY A 56 -1.29 -7.03 12.94
C GLY A 56 -0.68 -7.42 11.58
N ILE A 57 -0.07 -6.48 10.86
CA ILE A 57 0.50 -6.69 9.52
C ILE A 57 1.94 -6.19 9.46
N THR A 58 2.79 -6.90 8.72
CA THR A 58 4.12 -6.40 8.36
C THR A 58 3.98 -5.39 7.23
N ILE A 59 4.45 -4.17 7.47
CA ILE A 59 4.41 -3.07 6.51
C ILE A 59 5.78 -2.95 5.84
N LYS A 60 6.86 -3.03 6.63
CA LYS A 60 8.22 -2.84 6.13
C LYS A 60 8.99 -4.16 6.12
N ALA A 61 9.66 -4.44 5.01
CA ALA A 61 10.59 -5.57 4.97
C ALA A 61 11.77 -5.39 5.94
N GLN A 62 12.02 -6.39 6.80
CA GLN A 62 13.13 -6.41 7.75
C GLN A 62 14.07 -7.58 7.43
N SER A 63 15.36 -7.29 7.34
CA SER A 63 16.39 -8.32 7.16
C SER A 63 16.97 -8.78 8.49
N VAL A 64 17.20 -10.08 8.65
CA VAL A 64 17.84 -10.66 9.83
C VAL A 64 18.85 -11.72 9.39
N THR A 65 20.00 -11.74 10.03
CA THR A 65 21.06 -12.72 9.91
C THR A 65 21.15 -13.52 11.19
N LEU A 66 20.93 -14.83 11.09
CA LEU A 66 21.01 -15.80 12.18
C LEU A 66 22.10 -16.83 11.91
N ASN A 67 22.69 -17.36 12.97
CA ASN A 67 23.57 -18.53 12.90
C ASN A 67 22.80 -19.75 13.42
N TYR A 68 22.74 -20.80 12.61
CA TYR A 68 22.05 -22.03 12.96
C TYR A 68 23.01 -23.21 12.89
N LYS A 69 23.05 -24.02 13.94
CA LYS A 69 23.80 -25.28 13.96
C LYS A 69 22.88 -26.41 13.54
N ALA A 70 23.05 -26.87 12.30
CA ALA A 70 22.22 -27.91 11.73
C ALA A 70 22.53 -29.29 12.31
N ARG A 71 21.63 -30.25 12.07
CA ARG A 71 21.74 -31.66 12.50
C ARG A 71 22.94 -32.38 11.89
N ASP A 72 23.48 -31.87 10.78
CA ASP A 72 24.74 -32.35 10.17
C ASP A 72 26.01 -31.94 10.97
N GLY A 73 25.84 -31.13 12.02
CA GLY A 73 26.89 -30.63 12.89
C GLY A 73 27.60 -29.37 12.37
N GLN A 74 27.26 -28.87 11.18
CA GLN A 74 27.80 -27.65 10.59
C GLN A 74 26.99 -26.42 11.03
N GLU A 75 27.65 -25.27 11.04
CA GLU A 75 27.02 -23.98 11.28
C GLU A 75 26.72 -23.28 9.95
N TYR A 76 25.48 -22.85 9.79
CA TYR A 76 24.96 -22.13 8.63
C TYR A 76 24.59 -20.70 8.99
N LYS A 77 24.86 -19.77 8.07
CA LYS A 77 24.45 -18.37 8.16
C LYS A 77 23.14 -18.21 7.37
N LEU A 78 22.05 -17.97 8.09
CA LEU A 78 20.72 -17.81 7.54
C LEU A 78 20.39 -16.33 7.48
N ASN A 79 20.34 -15.77 6.27
CA ASN A 79 19.85 -14.42 6.06
C ASN A 79 18.41 -14.54 5.58
N PHE A 80 17.47 -13.91 6.29
CA PHE A 80 16.10 -13.84 5.82
C PHE A 80 15.56 -12.44 5.79
N ILE A 81 14.60 -12.23 4.89
CA ILE A 81 13.84 -10.99 4.80
C ILE A 81 12.38 -11.33 5.08
N ASP A 82 11.84 -10.71 6.11
CA ASP A 82 10.40 -10.79 6.39
C ASP A 82 9.67 -9.86 5.42
N THR A 83 8.73 -10.38 4.61
CA THR A 83 8.11 -9.61 3.52
C THR A 83 6.66 -9.25 3.82
N PRO A 84 6.15 -8.07 3.42
CA PRO A 84 4.73 -7.73 3.63
C PRO A 84 3.76 -8.76 3.03
N GLY A 85 2.62 -8.98 3.70
CA GLY A 85 1.62 -9.96 3.26
C GLY A 85 0.53 -9.39 2.34
N HIS A 86 0.42 -8.06 2.25
CA HIS A 86 -0.69 -7.38 1.58
C HIS A 86 -0.33 -6.93 0.14
N VAL A 87 -1.29 -6.99 -0.79
CA VAL A 87 -1.13 -6.67 -2.22
C VAL A 87 -0.56 -5.27 -2.49
N ASP A 88 -1.00 -4.27 -1.70
CA ASP A 88 -0.50 -2.90 -1.77
C ASP A 88 1.02 -2.76 -1.54
N PHE A 89 1.67 -3.76 -0.94
CA PHE A 89 3.12 -3.80 -0.71
C PHE A 89 3.83 -4.82 -1.61
N SER A 90 3.19 -5.26 -2.69
CA SER A 90 3.76 -6.19 -3.68
C SER A 90 5.13 -5.75 -4.21
N TYR A 91 5.38 -4.45 -4.31
CA TYR A 91 6.68 -3.94 -4.70
C TYR A 91 7.78 -4.22 -3.66
N GLU A 92 7.48 -4.07 -2.36
CA GLU A 92 8.42 -4.45 -1.31
C GLU A 92 8.71 -5.95 -1.38
N VAL A 93 7.68 -6.78 -1.50
CA VAL A 93 7.81 -8.23 -1.66
C VAL A 93 8.72 -8.55 -2.85
N SER A 94 8.50 -7.94 -4.00
CA SER A 94 9.33 -8.15 -5.19
C SER A 94 10.79 -7.73 -4.98
N ARG A 95 11.07 -6.65 -4.23
CA ARG A 95 12.44 -6.21 -3.91
C ARG A 95 13.13 -7.19 -2.97
N SER A 96 12.43 -7.66 -1.95
CA SER A 96 12.93 -8.63 -0.97
C SER A 96 13.24 -9.98 -1.62
N LEU A 97 12.35 -10.47 -2.48
CA LEU A 97 12.54 -11.71 -3.23
C LEU A 97 13.81 -11.66 -4.09
N TYR A 98 14.08 -10.51 -4.73
CA TYR A 98 15.27 -10.33 -5.55
C TYR A 98 16.58 -10.39 -4.75
N ALA A 99 16.53 -10.25 -3.43
CA ALA A 99 17.68 -10.36 -2.54
C ALA A 99 17.97 -11.81 -2.09
N CYS A 100 17.14 -12.78 -2.49
CA CYS A 100 17.21 -14.14 -1.98
C CYS A 100 17.60 -15.16 -3.07
N GLU A 101 17.84 -16.40 -2.65
CA GLU A 101 17.94 -17.59 -3.53
C GLU A 101 16.72 -18.51 -3.41
N GLY A 102 15.93 -18.36 -2.35
CA GLY A 102 14.67 -19.09 -2.18
C GLY A 102 13.63 -18.32 -1.37
N ALA A 103 12.43 -18.88 -1.27
CA ALA A 103 11.34 -18.33 -0.48
C ALA A 103 10.62 -19.45 0.29
N LEU A 104 10.27 -19.18 1.55
CA LEU A 104 9.38 -20.03 2.33
C LEU A 104 7.94 -19.60 2.07
N LEU A 105 7.13 -20.49 1.49
CA LEU A 105 5.71 -20.27 1.29
C LEU A 105 4.94 -20.79 2.51
N VAL A 106 4.55 -19.88 3.40
CA VAL A 106 3.83 -20.20 4.63
C VAL A 106 2.33 -20.19 4.37
N VAL A 107 1.69 -21.34 4.54
CA VAL A 107 0.25 -21.53 4.32
C VAL A 107 -0.41 -21.99 5.62
N ASP A 108 -1.51 -21.34 6.00
CA ASP A 108 -2.30 -21.76 7.16
C ASP A 108 -2.98 -23.11 6.87
N ALA A 109 -2.70 -24.13 7.68
CA ALA A 109 -3.25 -25.47 7.51
C ALA A 109 -4.78 -25.54 7.69
N GLY A 110 -5.42 -24.52 8.27
CA GLY A 110 -6.88 -24.43 8.38
C GLY A 110 -7.53 -23.65 7.25
N GLN A 111 -6.96 -22.51 6.85
CA GLN A 111 -7.52 -21.66 5.79
C GLN A 111 -7.23 -22.22 4.39
N GLY A 112 -6.00 -22.67 4.14
CA GLY A 112 -5.55 -23.15 2.84
C GLY A 112 -4.93 -22.05 1.99
N VAL A 113 -4.94 -22.26 0.67
CA VAL A 113 -4.32 -21.34 -0.29
C VAL A 113 -5.24 -20.14 -0.53
N GLU A 114 -4.64 -18.94 -0.52
CA GLU A 114 -5.31 -17.65 -0.70
C GLU A 114 -4.70 -16.88 -1.88
N ALA A 115 -5.43 -15.92 -2.46
CA ALA A 115 -5.06 -15.25 -3.72
C ALA A 115 -3.67 -14.59 -3.65
N GLN A 116 -3.32 -13.99 -2.51
CA GLN A 116 -2.01 -13.37 -2.31
C GLN A 116 -0.89 -14.42 -2.16
N SER A 117 -1.18 -15.60 -1.60
CA SER A 117 -0.21 -16.70 -1.55
C SER A 117 0.18 -17.12 -2.96
N VAL A 118 -0.81 -17.19 -3.85
CA VAL A 118 -0.63 -17.51 -5.27
C VAL A 118 0.17 -16.42 -5.99
N ALA A 119 -0.23 -15.14 -5.85
CA ALA A 119 0.46 -14.03 -6.50
C ALA A 119 1.93 -13.88 -6.07
N ASN A 120 2.21 -13.97 -4.76
CA ASN A 120 3.57 -13.91 -4.24
C ASN A 120 4.41 -15.10 -4.69
N CYS A 121 3.81 -16.30 -4.76
CA CYS A 121 4.50 -17.49 -5.24
C CYS A 121 4.86 -17.38 -6.72
N TYR A 122 3.94 -16.95 -7.59
CA TYR A 122 4.26 -16.70 -9.00
C TYR A 122 5.38 -15.67 -9.16
N THR A 123 5.36 -14.59 -8.38
CA THR A 123 6.45 -13.59 -8.38
C THR A 123 7.80 -14.22 -8.01
N ALA A 124 7.83 -15.12 -7.02
CA ALA A 124 9.04 -15.81 -6.62
C ALA A 124 9.55 -16.77 -7.71
N ILE A 125 8.65 -17.52 -8.34
CA ILE A 125 8.98 -18.46 -9.42
C ILE A 125 9.49 -17.71 -10.66
N GLU A 126 8.86 -16.59 -11.05
CA GLU A 126 9.30 -15.75 -12.17
C GLU A 126 10.72 -15.19 -11.96
N GLN A 127 11.11 -14.96 -10.70
CA GLN A 127 12.47 -14.54 -10.33
C GLN A 127 13.45 -15.72 -10.23
N GLY A 128 13.00 -16.96 -10.46
CA GLY A 128 13.83 -18.16 -10.43
C GLY A 128 14.24 -18.60 -9.03
N LEU A 129 13.47 -18.24 -8.00
CA LEU A 129 13.70 -18.63 -6.62
C LEU A 129 13.17 -20.05 -6.36
N GLU A 130 13.87 -20.80 -5.51
CA GLU A 130 13.37 -22.06 -4.99
C GLU A 130 12.29 -21.79 -3.93
N VAL A 131 11.06 -22.28 -4.15
CA VAL A 131 9.95 -22.05 -3.23
C VAL A 131 9.69 -23.31 -2.40
N VAL A 132 9.79 -23.20 -1.08
CA VAL A 132 9.61 -24.30 -0.13
C VAL A 132 8.29 -24.12 0.63
N PRO A 133 7.28 -24.99 0.45
CA PRO A 133 6.01 -24.89 1.15
C PRO A 133 6.13 -25.32 2.62
N VAL A 134 5.48 -24.58 3.51
CA VAL A 134 5.40 -24.83 4.95
C VAL A 134 3.95 -24.71 5.42
N LEU A 135 3.44 -25.75 6.06
CA LEU A 135 2.08 -25.80 6.60
C LEU A 135 2.09 -25.35 8.06
N ASN A 136 1.56 -24.16 8.33
CA ASN A 136 1.57 -23.52 9.65
C ASN A 136 0.25 -23.69 10.41
N LYS A 137 0.23 -23.30 11.68
CA LYS A 137 -0.92 -23.35 12.60
C LYS A 137 -1.49 -24.74 12.86
N MET A 138 -0.62 -25.75 12.88
CA MET A 138 -0.96 -27.12 13.25
C MET A 138 -1.49 -27.30 14.69
N ASP A 139 -1.40 -26.27 15.53
CA ASP A 139 -1.99 -26.24 16.87
C ASP A 139 -3.51 -26.04 16.86
N LEU A 140 -4.09 -25.60 15.74
CA LEU A 140 -5.52 -25.34 15.62
C LEU A 140 -6.30 -26.63 15.32
N PRO A 141 -7.46 -26.86 15.96
CA PRO A 141 -8.25 -28.07 15.75
C PRO A 141 -8.83 -28.19 14.33
N GLN A 142 -8.95 -27.08 13.61
CA GLN A 142 -9.39 -27.02 12.22
C GLN A 142 -8.27 -27.22 11.19
N ALA A 143 -7.04 -27.55 11.61
CA ALA A 143 -5.93 -27.79 10.68
C ALA A 143 -6.14 -29.07 9.86
N GLU A 144 -6.07 -28.96 8.53
CA GLU A 144 -6.26 -30.03 7.56
C GLU A 144 -5.06 -30.11 6.59
N PRO A 145 -3.88 -30.57 7.05
CA PRO A 145 -2.65 -30.46 6.28
C PRO A 145 -2.67 -31.25 4.98
N GLU A 146 -3.34 -32.41 4.92
CA GLU A 146 -3.46 -33.19 3.68
C GLU A 146 -4.29 -32.45 2.61
N ARG A 147 -5.37 -31.78 3.02
CA ARG A 147 -6.20 -30.97 2.11
C ARG A 147 -5.39 -29.79 1.58
N VAL A 148 -4.71 -29.06 2.47
CA VAL A 148 -3.95 -27.87 2.10
C VAL A 148 -2.73 -28.22 1.23
N ALA A 149 -2.05 -29.35 1.49
CA ALA A 149 -0.98 -29.83 0.60
C ALA A 149 -1.49 -30.09 -0.82
N ALA A 150 -2.64 -30.76 -0.95
CA ALA A 150 -3.27 -30.97 -2.26
C ALA A 150 -3.67 -29.64 -2.93
N GLU A 151 -4.17 -28.66 -2.17
CA GLU A 151 -4.46 -27.32 -2.71
C GLU A 151 -3.20 -26.60 -3.21
N ILE A 152 -2.07 -26.69 -2.52
CA ILE A 152 -0.80 -26.11 -3.00
C ILE A 152 -0.38 -26.78 -4.32
N GLU A 153 -0.49 -28.10 -4.42
CA GLU A 153 -0.16 -28.83 -5.65
C GLU A 153 -1.10 -28.48 -6.80
N ASP A 154 -2.41 -28.41 -6.56
CA ASP A 154 -3.43 -28.14 -7.58
C ASP A 154 -3.43 -26.67 -8.05
N ILE A 155 -3.24 -25.71 -7.13
CA ILE A 155 -3.39 -24.27 -7.39
C ILE A 155 -2.07 -23.62 -7.80
N ILE A 156 -1.00 -23.95 -7.09
CA ILE A 156 0.30 -23.31 -7.25
C ILE A 156 1.21 -24.15 -8.16
N GLY A 157 1.03 -25.48 -8.15
CA GLY A 157 1.86 -26.39 -8.96
C GLY A 157 3.21 -26.73 -8.31
N ILE A 158 3.32 -26.60 -6.98
CA ILE A 158 4.51 -26.98 -6.21
C ILE A 158 4.22 -28.27 -5.44
N GLU A 159 5.18 -29.20 -5.45
CA GLU A 159 5.10 -30.42 -4.64
C GLU A 159 5.07 -30.09 -3.14
N ALA A 160 3.96 -30.42 -2.49
CA ALA A 160 3.69 -30.07 -1.10
C ALA A 160 3.37 -31.30 -0.23
N SER A 161 3.35 -32.49 -0.81
CA SER A 161 3.18 -33.77 -0.10
C SER A 161 4.15 -33.94 1.08
N ASP A 162 5.40 -33.50 0.89
CA ASP A 162 6.46 -33.53 1.92
C ASP A 162 6.64 -32.18 2.64
N ALA A 163 5.66 -31.27 2.54
CA ALA A 163 5.73 -29.97 3.21
C ALA A 163 5.82 -30.13 4.73
N VAL A 164 6.74 -29.37 5.34
CA VAL A 164 6.93 -29.42 6.79
C VAL A 164 5.69 -28.87 7.49
N ARG A 165 5.18 -29.65 8.45
CA ARG A 165 4.04 -29.29 9.29
C ARG A 165 4.57 -28.63 10.56
N CYS A 166 4.26 -27.35 10.75
CA CYS A 166 4.72 -26.60 11.91
C CYS A 166 3.59 -25.82 12.60
N SER A 167 3.88 -25.38 13.81
CA SER A 167 3.09 -24.37 14.50
C SER A 167 4.05 -23.33 15.06
N ALA A 168 4.09 -22.16 14.42
CA ALA A 168 4.87 -21.02 14.88
C ALA A 168 4.47 -20.60 16.31
N LYS A 169 3.20 -20.80 16.69
CA LYS A 169 2.71 -20.48 18.04
C LYS A 169 3.28 -21.42 19.10
N SER A 170 3.25 -22.73 18.87
CA SER A 170 3.73 -23.72 19.85
C SER A 170 5.23 -24.02 19.75
N GLY A 171 5.87 -23.67 18.63
CA GLY A 171 7.24 -24.05 18.30
C GLY A 171 7.38 -25.43 17.67
N MET A 172 6.28 -26.17 17.50
CA MET A 172 6.29 -27.50 16.86
C MET A 172 6.80 -27.40 15.41
N GLY A 173 7.74 -28.27 15.04
CA GLY A 173 8.23 -28.41 13.66
C GLY A 173 9.11 -27.26 13.14
N VAL A 174 9.37 -26.21 13.92
CA VAL A 174 10.18 -25.05 13.48
C VAL A 174 11.62 -25.45 13.13
N GLU A 175 12.23 -26.33 13.93
CA GLU A 175 13.56 -26.88 13.59
C GLU A 175 13.55 -27.69 12.30
N ASP A 176 12.48 -28.46 12.06
CA ASP A 176 12.35 -29.23 10.83
C ASP A 176 12.21 -28.31 9.60
N VAL A 177 11.58 -27.14 9.75
CA VAL A 177 11.54 -26.09 8.71
C VAL A 177 12.95 -25.57 8.42
N LEU A 178 13.75 -25.26 9.44
CA LEU A 178 15.14 -24.81 9.27
C LEU A 178 16.01 -25.86 8.58
N GLU A 179 15.82 -27.13 8.92
CA GLU A 179 16.54 -28.25 8.31
C GLU A 179 16.14 -28.48 6.84
N ASP A 180 14.84 -28.39 6.52
CA ASP A 180 14.34 -28.51 5.15
C ASP A 180 14.80 -27.33 4.28
N LEU A 181 14.81 -26.13 4.86
CA LEU A 181 15.33 -24.91 4.23
C LEU A 181 16.79 -25.08 3.78
N ILE A 182 17.66 -25.57 4.67
CA ILE A 182 19.09 -25.75 4.36
C ILE A 182 19.31 -26.75 3.23
N LYS A 183 18.45 -27.78 3.15
CA LYS A 183 18.51 -28.83 2.13
C LYS A 183 18.02 -28.36 0.76
N LYS A 184 16.90 -27.63 0.73
CA LYS A 184 16.21 -27.26 -0.52
C LYS A 184 16.70 -25.94 -1.11
N ILE A 185 16.88 -24.91 -0.29
CA ILE A 185 17.31 -23.59 -0.78
C ILE A 185 18.79 -23.64 -1.20
N PRO A 186 19.15 -23.20 -2.41
CA PRO A 186 20.54 -23.21 -2.86
C PRO A 186 21.38 -22.11 -2.16
N PRO A 187 22.70 -22.29 -2.02
CA PRO A 187 23.58 -21.24 -1.53
C PRO A 187 23.71 -20.07 -2.52
N PRO A 188 24.05 -18.86 -2.05
CA PRO A 188 24.40 -17.74 -2.91
C PRO A 188 25.58 -18.07 -3.83
N LYS A 189 25.54 -17.50 -5.02
CA LYS A 189 26.64 -17.53 -5.99
C LYS A 189 27.37 -16.18 -5.95
N GLY A 190 28.69 -16.22 -6.08
CA GLY A 190 29.55 -15.03 -6.14
C GLY A 190 31.01 -15.39 -5.96
N ASP A 191 31.89 -14.47 -6.34
CA ASP A 191 33.33 -14.53 -6.18
C ASP A 191 33.81 -13.36 -5.29
N ARG A 192 34.52 -13.70 -4.22
CA ARG A 192 35.02 -12.73 -3.23
C ARG A 192 36.17 -11.90 -3.74
N ASP A 193 36.90 -12.41 -4.73
CA ASP A 193 38.05 -11.73 -5.32
C ASP A 193 37.63 -10.83 -6.50
N ALA A 194 36.37 -10.92 -6.93
CA ALA A 194 35.82 -10.06 -7.97
C ALA A 194 35.64 -8.60 -7.49
N PRO A 195 35.55 -7.63 -8.42
CA PRO A 195 35.19 -6.27 -8.08
C PRO A 195 33.84 -6.20 -7.37
N LEU A 196 33.75 -5.38 -6.32
CA LEU A 196 32.54 -5.23 -5.52
C LEU A 196 31.33 -4.88 -6.39
N GLN A 197 30.27 -5.68 -6.23
CA GLN A 197 28.91 -5.38 -6.65
C GLN A 197 27.97 -5.63 -5.48
N ALA A 198 27.43 -4.54 -4.92
CA ALA A 198 26.41 -4.63 -3.89
C ALA A 198 25.13 -3.91 -4.36
N LEU A 199 24.02 -4.63 -4.40
CA LEU A 199 22.71 -4.11 -4.76
C LEU A 199 22.05 -3.45 -3.56
N ILE A 200 21.55 -2.22 -3.72
CA ILE A 200 20.72 -1.57 -2.71
C ILE A 200 19.31 -2.15 -2.80
N ILE A 201 18.91 -2.90 -1.77
CA ILE A 201 17.59 -3.54 -1.68
C ILE A 201 16.56 -2.58 -1.09
N ASP A 202 16.98 -1.84 -0.06
CA ASP A 202 16.15 -0.87 0.64
C ASP A 202 16.99 0.27 1.20
N SER A 203 16.36 1.39 1.54
CA SER A 203 17.02 2.54 2.15
C SER A 203 16.10 3.28 3.10
N TRP A 204 16.65 3.83 4.18
CA TRP A 204 15.92 4.75 5.05
C TRP A 204 16.78 5.89 5.54
N PHE A 205 16.13 6.96 5.98
CA PHE A 205 16.79 8.11 6.57
C PHE A 205 16.90 7.97 8.08
N ASP A 206 18.10 8.16 8.61
CA ASP A 206 18.35 8.35 10.02
C ASP A 206 18.84 9.79 10.27
N ASN A 207 18.27 10.45 11.28
CA ASN A 207 18.58 11.86 11.58
C ASN A 207 20.05 12.12 11.93
N TYR A 208 20.79 11.10 12.40
CA TYR A 208 22.19 11.21 12.80
C TYR A 208 23.13 10.59 11.77
N LEU A 209 22.76 9.46 11.18
CA LEU A 209 23.60 8.68 10.27
C LEU A 209 23.41 9.09 8.79
N GLY A 210 22.33 9.78 8.45
CA GLY A 210 21.93 10.05 7.08
C GLY A 210 21.25 8.84 6.45
N VAL A 211 21.38 8.67 5.13
CA VAL A 211 20.82 7.50 4.44
C VAL A 211 21.55 6.23 4.86
N VAL A 212 20.80 5.27 5.39
CA VAL A 212 21.23 3.91 5.66
C VAL A 212 20.71 3.01 4.54
N SER A 213 21.60 2.31 3.86
CA SER A 213 21.24 1.43 2.74
C SER A 213 21.34 -0.04 3.16
N LEU A 214 20.27 -0.80 3.00
CA LEU A 214 20.29 -2.25 3.05
C LEU A 214 20.79 -2.79 1.71
N VAL A 215 21.83 -3.61 1.74
CA VAL A 215 22.50 -4.12 0.55
C VAL A 215 22.67 -5.63 0.57
N ARG A 216 22.61 -6.23 -0.62
CA ARG A 216 23.10 -7.59 -0.89
C ARG A 216 24.39 -7.51 -1.68
N VAL A 217 25.45 -8.11 -1.17
CA VAL A 217 26.72 -8.21 -1.88
C VAL A 217 26.65 -9.43 -2.81
N THR A 218 26.63 -9.21 -4.12
CA THR A 218 26.64 -10.29 -5.12
C THR A 218 28.05 -10.74 -5.42
N GLU A 219 28.97 -9.78 -5.62
CA GLU A 219 30.36 -10.04 -5.98
C GLU A 219 31.29 -9.20 -5.10
N GLY A 220 32.47 -9.73 -4.81
CA GLY A 220 33.53 -9.04 -4.08
C GLY A 220 33.27 -8.87 -2.59
N THR A 221 33.99 -7.92 -1.98
CA THR A 221 33.86 -7.58 -0.55
C THR A 221 33.77 -6.07 -0.36
N LEU A 222 32.98 -5.64 0.62
CA LEU A 222 32.82 -4.25 1.05
C LEU A 222 33.30 -4.11 2.49
N LYS A 223 34.32 -3.28 2.72
CA LYS A 223 34.91 -3.06 4.04
C LYS A 223 34.64 -1.66 4.55
N LYS A 224 34.65 -1.52 5.86
CA LYS A 224 34.64 -0.21 6.51
C LYS A 224 35.85 0.62 6.05
N GLY A 225 35.60 1.86 5.65
CA GLY A 225 36.58 2.81 5.13
C GLY A 225 36.81 2.73 3.63
N ASP A 226 36.18 1.79 2.92
CA ASP A 226 36.31 1.71 1.47
C ASP A 226 35.69 2.92 0.77
N LYS A 227 36.31 3.32 -0.34
CA LYS A 227 35.78 4.35 -1.24
C LYS A 227 34.83 3.72 -2.25
N ILE A 228 33.56 3.99 -2.08
CA ILE A 228 32.47 3.43 -2.88
C ILE A 228 31.88 4.49 -3.82
N VAL A 229 31.31 4.03 -4.93
CA VAL A 229 30.57 4.85 -5.89
C VAL A 229 29.21 4.22 -6.09
N ILE A 230 28.18 5.07 -6.07
CA ILE A 230 26.82 4.71 -6.42
C ILE A 230 26.67 4.93 -7.91
N LYS A 231 26.40 3.86 -8.67
CA LYS A 231 26.55 3.86 -10.13
C LYS A 231 25.64 4.87 -10.85
N SER A 232 24.40 5.08 -10.40
CA SER A 232 23.50 6.06 -11.04
C SER A 232 23.94 7.51 -10.81
N THR A 233 24.44 7.84 -9.62
CA THR A 233 24.80 9.22 -9.26
C THR A 233 26.23 9.57 -9.59
N GLY A 234 27.12 8.56 -9.70
CA GLY A 234 28.55 8.72 -9.96
C GLY A 234 29.33 9.40 -8.82
N LYS A 235 28.68 9.73 -7.70
CA LYS A 235 29.31 10.37 -6.56
C LYS A 235 30.07 9.32 -5.73
N ALA A 236 31.27 9.67 -5.32
CA ALA A 236 32.11 8.84 -4.46
C ALA A 236 31.86 9.17 -2.97
N TRP A 237 31.75 8.13 -2.16
CA TRP A 237 31.53 8.20 -0.72
C TRP A 237 32.48 7.27 0.02
N ASN A 238 32.65 7.47 1.33
CA ASN A 238 33.38 6.53 2.18
C ASN A 238 32.36 5.68 2.95
N ALA A 239 32.57 4.36 2.99
CA ALA A 239 31.75 3.48 3.81
C ALA A 239 32.14 3.63 5.29
N ASP A 240 31.44 4.49 6.04
CA ASP A 240 31.73 4.80 7.44
C ASP A 240 31.40 3.63 8.37
N LYS A 241 30.29 2.94 8.09
CA LYS A 241 29.88 1.72 8.79
C LYS A 241 29.35 0.70 7.80
N VAL A 242 29.66 -0.55 8.06
CA VAL A 242 29.04 -1.71 7.42
C VAL A 242 28.62 -2.67 8.53
N GLY A 243 27.59 -3.46 8.31
CA GLY A 243 27.02 -4.27 9.39
C GLY A 243 25.97 -5.25 8.92
N ILE A 244 25.57 -6.15 9.80
CA ILE A 244 24.43 -7.04 9.60
C ILE A 244 23.38 -6.77 10.69
N PHE A 245 22.15 -7.19 10.44
CA PHE A 245 21.10 -7.19 11.45
C PHE A 245 21.04 -8.55 12.10
N ASN A 246 21.37 -8.66 13.39
CA ASN A 246 21.21 -9.90 14.16
C ASN A 246 20.37 -9.61 15.41
N PRO A 247 19.06 -9.82 15.30
CA PRO A 247 18.00 -8.83 15.03
C PRO A 247 18.28 -7.34 15.29
N LYS A 248 19.21 -7.00 16.18
CA LYS A 248 19.70 -5.64 16.37
C LYS A 248 20.82 -5.31 15.38
N PRO A 249 21.00 -4.04 15.00
CA PRO A 249 22.12 -3.65 14.14
C PRO A 249 23.45 -3.99 14.82
N LYS A 250 24.29 -4.76 14.13
CA LYS A 250 25.61 -5.15 14.57
C LYS A 250 26.63 -4.72 13.52
N ASP A 251 27.47 -3.76 13.90
CA ASP A 251 28.59 -3.33 13.07
C ASP A 251 29.52 -4.52 12.79
N THR A 252 29.83 -4.71 11.51
CA THR A 252 30.82 -5.67 11.01
C THR A 252 31.90 -4.89 10.29
N ASP A 253 33.15 -5.35 10.29
CA ASP A 253 34.20 -4.62 9.54
C ASP A 253 34.15 -4.91 8.03
N VAL A 254 33.43 -5.96 7.61
CA VAL A 254 33.33 -6.44 6.24
C VAL A 254 31.97 -7.08 5.95
N LEU A 255 31.47 -6.86 4.74
CA LEU A 255 30.42 -7.64 4.09
C LEU A 255 31.03 -8.36 2.89
N GLU A 256 30.82 -9.67 2.79
CA GLU A 256 31.38 -10.52 1.75
C GLU A 256 30.31 -10.95 0.74
N SER A 257 30.71 -11.50 -0.41
CA SER A 257 29.76 -12.04 -1.39
C SER A 257 28.79 -13.03 -0.75
N GLY A 258 27.50 -12.88 -1.05
CA GLY A 258 26.40 -13.62 -0.45
C GLY A 258 25.80 -13.00 0.81
N ASP A 259 26.44 -11.99 1.41
CA ASP A 259 25.93 -11.33 2.61
C ASP A 259 24.84 -10.30 2.30
N VAL A 260 23.86 -10.23 3.21
CA VAL A 260 22.86 -9.16 3.30
C VAL A 260 23.16 -8.35 4.56
N GLY A 261 23.25 -7.03 4.44
CA GLY A 261 23.64 -6.15 5.53
C GLY A 261 23.40 -4.67 5.23
N PHE A 262 23.74 -3.79 6.17
CA PHE A 262 23.58 -2.35 5.99
C PHE A 262 24.91 -1.64 5.73
N VAL A 263 24.83 -0.51 5.05
CA VAL A 263 25.95 0.40 4.77
C VAL A 263 25.53 1.82 5.12
N VAL A 264 26.40 2.53 5.83
CA VAL A 264 26.26 3.96 6.14
C VAL A 264 27.47 4.68 5.55
N ALA A 265 27.21 5.70 4.73
CA ALA A 265 28.26 6.44 4.02
C ALA A 265 28.14 7.97 4.17
N GLY A 266 27.43 8.43 5.21
CA GLY A 266 27.27 9.87 5.50
C GLY A 266 26.50 10.65 4.43
N ILE A 267 25.68 9.95 3.63
CA ILE A 267 24.92 10.54 2.54
C ILE A 267 23.75 11.32 3.14
N LYS A 268 23.81 12.65 3.04
CA LYS A 268 22.73 13.55 3.48
C LYS A 268 21.69 13.82 2.39
N ASP A 269 22.09 13.60 1.14
CA ASP A 269 21.22 13.74 -0.01
C ASP A 269 20.28 12.54 -0.07
N ILE A 270 18.98 12.82 0.08
CA ILE A 270 17.88 11.85 0.02
C ILE A 270 18.00 11.01 -1.27
N HIS A 271 18.28 11.64 -2.41
CA HIS A 271 18.41 10.90 -3.68
C HIS A 271 19.82 10.38 -3.96
N GLY A 272 20.71 10.39 -2.96
CA GLY A 272 22.11 10.00 -3.10
C GLY A 272 22.33 8.50 -3.28
N ALA A 273 21.43 7.66 -2.75
CA ALA A 273 21.51 6.20 -2.77
C ALA A 273 20.15 5.55 -3.11
N PRO A 274 19.72 5.63 -4.38
CA PRO A 274 18.41 5.12 -4.78
C PRO A 274 18.34 3.59 -4.71
N VAL A 275 17.18 3.08 -4.31
CA VAL A 275 16.90 1.64 -4.26
C VAL A 275 16.95 1.03 -5.66
N GLY A 276 17.58 -0.14 -5.78
CA GLY A 276 17.83 -0.84 -7.05
C GLY A 276 19.12 -0.43 -7.74
N ASP A 277 19.89 0.50 -7.17
CA ASP A 277 21.19 0.87 -7.68
C ASP A 277 22.31 -0.05 -7.15
N THR A 278 23.48 0.01 -7.80
CA THR A 278 24.65 -0.80 -7.46
C THR A 278 25.75 0.06 -6.85
N ILE A 279 26.22 -0.36 -5.68
CA ILE A 279 27.43 0.14 -5.03
C ILE A 279 28.64 -0.65 -5.55
N VAL A 280 29.65 0.08 -6.01
CA VAL A 280 30.91 -0.50 -6.50
C VAL A 280 32.11 0.22 -5.88
N HIS A 281 33.28 -0.41 -5.90
CA HIS A 281 34.53 0.26 -5.52
C HIS A 281 34.89 1.36 -6.51
N GLN A 282 35.28 2.54 -6.03
CA GLN A 282 35.64 3.68 -6.88
C GLN A 282 36.71 3.31 -7.91
N LYS A 283 37.69 2.49 -7.52
CA LYS A 283 38.79 2.04 -8.38
C LYS A 283 38.32 1.25 -9.62
N PHE A 284 37.21 0.52 -9.50
CA PHE A 284 36.68 -0.36 -10.56
C PHE A 284 35.37 0.18 -11.13
N ALA A 285 34.98 1.41 -10.79
CA ALA A 285 33.66 1.96 -11.09
C ALA A 285 33.34 2.00 -12.60
N GLU A 286 34.32 2.14 -13.49
CA GLU A 286 34.06 2.11 -14.94
C GLU A 286 33.94 0.69 -15.51
N GLN A 287 34.60 -0.29 -14.89
CA GLN A 287 34.74 -1.66 -15.41
C GLN A 287 33.64 -2.58 -14.91
N THR A 288 33.16 -2.36 -13.68
CA THR A 288 32.12 -3.18 -13.07
C THR A 288 30.75 -2.80 -13.63
N PRO A 289 29.97 -3.71 -14.24
CA PRO A 289 28.62 -3.40 -14.71
C PRO A 289 27.67 -3.14 -13.54
N MET A 290 26.58 -2.40 -13.80
CA MET A 290 25.47 -2.24 -12.86
C MET A 290 24.66 -3.54 -12.84
N LEU A 291 24.21 -3.95 -11.66
CA LEU A 291 23.26 -5.06 -11.53
C LEU A 291 21.90 -4.65 -12.13
N PRO A 292 21.07 -5.60 -12.60
CA PRO A 292 19.73 -5.28 -13.04
C PRO A 292 18.96 -4.67 -11.86
N GLY A 293 18.57 -3.40 -12.00
CA GLY A 293 17.83 -2.67 -10.98
C GLY A 293 16.34 -3.01 -10.99
N PHE A 294 15.59 -2.40 -10.07
CA PHE A 294 14.15 -2.61 -9.97
C PHE A 294 13.38 -1.78 -10.99
N LYS A 295 12.25 -2.31 -11.47
CA LYS A 295 11.30 -1.53 -12.26
C LYS A 295 10.66 -0.47 -11.36
N LYS A 296 10.64 0.78 -11.82
CA LYS A 296 9.87 1.84 -11.15
C LYS A 296 8.38 1.48 -11.21
N VAL A 297 7.74 1.41 -10.05
CA VAL A 297 6.30 1.18 -9.98
C VAL A 297 5.58 2.49 -10.19
N LYS A 298 4.50 2.44 -10.98
CA LYS A 298 3.62 3.58 -11.17
C LYS A 298 2.51 3.52 -10.12
N PRO A 299 2.24 4.62 -9.41
CA PRO A 299 1.09 4.69 -8.53
C PRO A 299 -0.20 4.42 -9.31
N GLN A 300 -1.13 3.72 -8.67
CA GLN A 300 -2.43 3.36 -9.25
C GLN A 300 -3.57 4.19 -8.65
N VAL A 301 -3.41 4.62 -7.40
CA VAL A 301 -4.38 5.40 -6.64
C VAL A 301 -3.80 6.78 -6.35
N TYR A 302 -4.59 7.83 -6.50
CA TYR A 302 -4.19 9.20 -6.22
C TYR A 302 -5.19 9.87 -5.29
N ALA A 303 -4.68 10.59 -4.30
CA ALA A 303 -5.47 11.45 -3.43
C ALA A 303 -4.72 12.75 -3.15
N GLY A 304 -5.45 13.85 -3.07
CA GLY A 304 -4.92 15.11 -2.54
C GLY A 304 -4.90 15.05 -1.00
N LEU A 305 -3.75 15.35 -0.42
CA LEU A 305 -3.50 15.50 1.01
C LEU A 305 -3.21 16.96 1.33
N PHE A 306 -3.93 17.53 2.29
CA PHE A 306 -3.84 18.94 2.65
C PHE A 306 -3.63 19.08 4.16
N PRO A 307 -2.63 19.84 4.64
CA PRO A 307 -2.48 20.10 6.07
C PRO A 307 -3.66 20.94 6.57
N VAL A 308 -4.10 20.67 7.80
CA VAL A 308 -5.17 21.44 8.45
C VAL A 308 -4.73 22.90 8.68
N SER A 309 -3.46 23.10 9.04
CA SER A 309 -2.83 24.41 9.16
C SER A 309 -1.95 24.70 7.95
N ALA A 310 -2.09 25.90 7.37
CA ALA A 310 -1.25 26.33 6.26
C ALA A 310 0.23 26.52 6.66
N ASP A 311 0.52 26.70 7.95
CA ASP A 311 1.88 26.86 8.47
C ASP A 311 2.69 25.55 8.36
N ASP A 312 2.01 24.40 8.38
CA ASP A 312 2.64 23.07 8.36
C ASP A 312 3.02 22.62 6.94
N TYR A 313 2.73 23.41 5.90
CA TYR A 313 2.97 23.03 4.50
C TYR A 313 4.44 22.68 4.21
N ASN A 314 5.39 23.42 4.80
CA ASN A 314 6.81 23.14 4.59
C ASN A 314 7.26 21.87 5.33
N ASP A 315 6.81 21.70 6.58
CA ASP A 315 7.11 20.51 7.36
C ASP A 315 6.48 19.26 6.72
N PHE A 316 5.29 19.41 6.15
CA PHE A 316 4.61 18.37 5.38
C PHE A 316 5.38 17.97 4.12
N ARG A 317 5.91 18.96 3.38
CA ARG A 317 6.77 18.69 2.23
C ARG A 317 8.02 17.91 2.64
N ASP A 318 8.69 18.35 3.69
CA ASP A 318 9.91 17.71 4.19
C ASP A 318 9.62 16.28 4.69
N ALA A 319 8.45 16.05 5.29
CA ALA A 319 8.00 14.72 5.71
C ALA A 319 7.75 13.80 4.51
N LEU A 320 7.06 14.28 3.46
CA LEU A 320 6.86 13.52 2.21
C LEU A 320 8.20 13.18 1.55
N GLU A 321 9.12 14.13 1.43
CA GLU A 321 10.46 13.90 0.86
C GLU A 321 11.21 12.81 1.64
N LYS A 322 11.15 12.82 2.98
CA LYS A 322 11.75 11.76 3.81
C LYS A 322 11.04 10.42 3.65
N LEU A 323 9.72 10.38 3.51
CA LEU A 323 8.97 9.14 3.34
C LEU A 323 9.26 8.47 2.00
N THR A 324 9.46 9.24 0.91
CA THR A 324 9.80 8.69 -0.42
C THR A 324 11.12 7.90 -0.47
N LEU A 325 11.98 8.03 0.55
CA LEU A 325 13.19 7.22 0.69
C LEU A 325 12.91 5.77 1.05
N ASN A 326 11.99 5.63 2.00
CA ASN A 326 11.57 4.34 2.50
C ASN A 326 10.65 3.68 1.47
N ASP A 327 9.74 4.49 0.91
CA ASP A 327 8.74 4.02 -0.03
C ASP A 327 8.92 4.66 -1.41
N ALA A 328 9.63 3.93 -2.27
CA ALA A 328 9.87 4.33 -3.65
C ALA A 328 8.60 4.31 -4.53
N SER A 329 7.46 3.85 -4.00
CA SER A 329 6.17 3.87 -4.69
C SER A 329 5.36 5.13 -4.41
N LEU A 330 5.66 5.86 -3.34
CA LEU A 330 5.03 7.13 -3.02
C LEU A 330 5.48 8.19 -4.04
N PHE A 331 4.51 8.73 -4.76
CA PHE A 331 4.70 9.89 -5.64
C PHE A 331 3.96 11.08 -5.04
N PHE A 332 4.49 12.29 -5.17
CA PHE A 332 3.75 13.48 -4.80
C PHE A 332 4.10 14.67 -5.69
N GLU A 333 3.14 15.55 -5.89
CA GLU A 333 3.33 16.85 -6.56
C GLU A 333 2.51 17.94 -5.86
N PRO A 334 2.96 19.21 -5.88
CA PRO A 334 2.20 20.30 -5.26
C PRO A 334 0.81 20.46 -5.90
N GLU A 335 -0.21 20.60 -5.05
CA GLU A 335 -1.59 20.84 -5.44
C GLU A 335 -2.15 22.06 -4.69
N ASN A 336 -3.00 22.83 -5.36
CA ASN A 336 -3.72 23.93 -4.73
C ASN A 336 -5.22 23.72 -4.95
N SER A 337 -5.98 23.73 -3.87
CA SER A 337 -7.43 23.65 -3.86
C SER A 337 -8.03 24.97 -3.39
N ASP A 338 -9.09 25.41 -4.05
CA ASP A 338 -9.81 26.62 -3.63
C ASP A 338 -10.47 26.46 -2.25
N ALA A 339 -10.83 25.22 -1.90
CA ALA A 339 -11.49 24.89 -0.64
C ALA A 339 -10.52 24.51 0.50
N LEU A 340 -9.42 23.81 0.18
CA LEU A 340 -8.50 23.24 1.16
C LEU A 340 -7.13 23.95 1.22
N GLY A 341 -6.86 24.87 0.28
CA GLY A 341 -5.58 25.59 0.22
C GLY A 341 -4.46 24.76 -0.40
N PHE A 342 -3.24 25.00 0.08
CA PHE A 342 -2.04 24.34 -0.44
C PHE A 342 -1.86 22.95 0.15
N GLY A 343 -1.64 21.96 -0.70
CA GLY A 343 -1.36 20.59 -0.30
C GLY A 343 -0.56 19.87 -1.37
N PHE A 344 -0.64 18.54 -1.36
CA PHE A 344 0.06 17.69 -2.32
C PHE A 344 -0.87 16.64 -2.88
N ARG A 345 -0.77 16.45 -4.19
CA ARG A 345 -1.37 15.32 -4.88
C ARG A 345 -0.45 14.12 -4.73
N CYS A 346 -0.84 13.15 -3.92
CA CYS A 346 -0.05 11.97 -3.63
C CYS A 346 -0.58 10.76 -4.40
N GLY A 347 0.34 9.94 -4.91
CA GLY A 347 0.09 8.68 -5.59
C GLY A 347 0.55 7.50 -4.73
N PHE A 348 -0.28 6.46 -4.68
CA PHE A 348 -0.14 5.25 -3.88
C PHE A 348 -0.36 3.99 -4.74
N LEU A 349 0.16 2.84 -4.29
CA LEU A 349 -0.10 1.53 -4.89
C LEU A 349 -1.55 1.04 -4.67
N GLY A 350 -2.15 1.40 -3.54
CA GLY A 350 -3.51 1.02 -3.18
C GLY A 350 -4.03 1.80 -1.97
N MET A 351 -5.20 1.40 -1.47
CA MET A 351 -5.89 2.08 -0.39
C MET A 351 -5.23 1.89 0.97
N LEU A 352 -4.78 0.67 1.27
CA LEU A 352 -4.10 0.41 2.54
C LEU A 352 -2.77 1.15 2.59
N HIS A 353 -2.04 1.21 1.47
CA HIS A 353 -0.82 2.01 1.39
C HIS A 353 -1.12 3.50 1.64
N MET A 354 -2.20 4.06 1.08
CA MET A 354 -2.61 5.43 1.37
C MET A 354 -2.92 5.65 2.86
N GLU A 355 -3.71 4.77 3.48
CA GLU A 355 -4.05 4.86 4.91
C GLU A 355 -2.80 4.81 5.80
N ILE A 356 -1.86 3.91 5.49
CA ILE A 356 -0.62 3.76 6.24
C ILE A 356 0.24 5.02 6.10
N ILE A 357 0.41 5.56 4.89
CA ILE A 357 1.18 6.79 4.70
C ILE A 357 0.53 7.97 5.43
N GLN A 358 -0.80 8.08 5.38
CA GLN A 358 -1.53 9.10 6.13
C GLN A 358 -1.27 8.98 7.65
N GLU A 359 -1.46 7.80 8.23
CA GLU A 359 -1.27 7.59 9.67
C GLU A 359 0.20 7.81 10.09
N ARG A 360 1.16 7.48 9.23
CA ARG A 360 2.58 7.77 9.47
C ARG A 360 2.87 9.27 9.47
N LEU A 361 2.29 10.02 8.54
CA LEU A 361 2.42 11.48 8.52
C LEU A 361 1.82 12.12 9.79
N GLU A 362 0.64 11.66 10.21
CA GLU A 362 -0.04 12.16 11.41
C GLU A 362 0.73 11.80 12.69
N ARG A 363 1.25 10.57 12.81
CA ARG A 363 1.89 10.09 14.05
C ARG A 363 3.39 10.35 14.15
N GLU A 364 4.14 10.11 13.07
CA GLU A 364 5.61 10.23 13.08
C GLU A 364 6.06 11.69 12.92
N TYR A 365 5.28 12.51 12.21
CA TYR A 365 5.62 13.88 11.88
C TYR A 365 4.70 14.92 12.55
N ASP A 366 3.66 14.50 13.28
CA ASP A 366 2.71 15.37 14.01
C ASP A 366 1.99 16.36 13.08
N ILE A 367 1.57 15.88 11.89
CA ILE A 367 0.91 16.70 10.87
C ILE A 367 -0.54 16.25 10.70
N ASP A 368 -1.48 17.10 11.12
CA ASP A 368 -2.91 16.85 10.89
C ASP A 368 -3.26 17.06 9.41
N LEU A 369 -3.83 16.03 8.77
CA LEU A 369 -4.11 16.02 7.34
C LEU A 369 -5.61 15.87 7.02
N ILE A 370 -6.01 16.50 5.92
CA ILE A 370 -7.30 16.31 5.24
C ILE A 370 -7.05 15.59 3.93
N THR A 371 -7.63 14.40 3.79
CA THR A 371 -7.54 13.57 2.59
C THR A 371 -8.78 13.72 1.72
N THR A 372 -8.58 13.96 0.42
CA THR A 372 -9.66 13.96 -0.58
C THR A 372 -10.01 12.53 -1.01
N ALA A 373 -11.11 12.37 -1.76
CA ALA A 373 -11.47 11.05 -2.27
C ALA A 373 -10.37 10.47 -3.17
N PRO A 374 -10.01 9.18 -3.01
CA PRO A 374 -9.06 8.52 -3.88
C PRO A 374 -9.63 8.47 -5.29
N THR A 375 -8.74 8.55 -6.25
CA THR A 375 -9.04 8.59 -7.67
C THR A 375 -8.01 7.75 -8.41
N VAL A 376 -8.32 7.44 -9.66
CA VAL A 376 -7.42 6.71 -10.57
C VAL A 376 -7.04 7.62 -11.73
N ILE A 377 -5.96 7.28 -12.43
CA ILE A 377 -5.59 8.01 -13.65
C ILE A 377 -6.57 7.65 -14.76
N TYR A 378 -7.19 8.65 -15.38
CA TYR A 378 -7.96 8.51 -16.61
C TYR A 378 -7.15 8.97 -17.82
N GLU A 379 -7.39 8.40 -18.99
CA GLU A 379 -6.87 8.94 -20.25
C GLU A 379 -7.99 9.69 -20.98
N VAL A 380 -7.72 10.94 -21.36
CA VAL A 380 -8.64 11.78 -22.13
C VAL A 380 -8.05 12.02 -23.50
N VAL A 381 -8.70 11.49 -24.53
CA VAL A 381 -8.35 11.77 -25.92
C VAL A 381 -9.09 13.04 -26.34
N THR A 382 -8.32 14.06 -26.69
CA THR A 382 -8.87 15.31 -27.21
C THR A 382 -9.22 15.17 -28.69
N LYS A 383 -10.12 16.02 -29.20
CA LYS A 383 -10.43 16.10 -30.64
C LYS A 383 -9.25 16.49 -31.53
N GLN A 384 -8.14 16.91 -30.93
CA GLN A 384 -6.89 17.22 -31.62
C GLN A 384 -6.00 15.97 -31.76
N GLY A 385 -6.41 14.82 -31.21
CA GLY A 385 -5.65 13.56 -31.22
C GLY A 385 -4.62 13.43 -30.08
N GLU A 386 -4.54 14.40 -29.18
CA GLU A 386 -3.66 14.33 -27.99
C GLU A 386 -4.32 13.48 -26.89
N THR A 387 -3.54 12.60 -26.26
CA THR A 387 -3.97 11.81 -25.10
C THR A 387 -3.41 12.43 -23.83
N LEU A 388 -4.29 12.93 -22.96
CA LEU A 388 -3.94 13.56 -21.70
C LEU A 388 -4.21 12.58 -20.55
N SER A 389 -3.25 12.43 -19.64
CA SER A 389 -3.47 11.70 -18.38
C SER A 389 -4.08 12.66 -17.35
N VAL A 390 -5.25 12.30 -16.82
CA VAL A 390 -6.01 13.09 -15.86
C VAL A 390 -6.15 12.27 -14.58
N ASP A 391 -5.34 12.63 -13.59
CA ASP A 391 -5.42 12.09 -12.24
C ASP A 391 -6.42 12.88 -11.39
N ASN A 392 -6.58 14.18 -11.65
CA ASN A 392 -7.45 15.08 -10.89
C ASN A 392 -8.68 15.53 -11.70
N PRO A 393 -9.92 15.36 -11.20
CA PRO A 393 -11.13 15.82 -11.87
C PRO A 393 -11.13 17.30 -12.27
N SER A 394 -10.43 18.15 -11.52
CA SER A 394 -10.29 19.59 -11.79
C SER A 394 -9.44 19.90 -13.03
N ARG A 395 -8.52 19.01 -13.40
CA ARG A 395 -7.66 19.13 -14.60
C ARG A 395 -8.34 18.63 -15.88
N LEU A 396 -9.56 18.12 -15.78
CA LEU A 396 -10.31 17.63 -16.92
C LEU A 396 -10.58 18.78 -17.92
N PRO A 397 -10.20 18.65 -19.21
CA PRO A 397 -10.40 19.70 -20.19
C PRO A 397 -11.88 19.94 -20.48
N ASP A 398 -12.19 21.04 -21.16
CA ASP A 398 -13.57 21.40 -21.51
C ASP A 398 -14.24 20.24 -22.25
N ILE A 399 -15.47 19.88 -21.84
CA ILE A 399 -16.24 18.75 -22.39
C ILE A 399 -16.34 18.82 -23.92
N GLY A 400 -16.39 20.03 -24.49
CA GLY A 400 -16.45 20.23 -25.95
C GLY A 400 -15.18 19.85 -26.71
N SER A 401 -14.03 19.78 -26.02
CA SER A 401 -12.72 19.42 -26.58
C SER A 401 -12.41 17.91 -26.48
N ILE A 402 -13.17 17.19 -25.66
CA ILE A 402 -13.01 15.75 -25.42
C ILE A 402 -13.63 14.98 -26.58
N GLU A 403 -12.88 14.02 -27.12
CA GLU A 403 -13.37 13.03 -28.09
C GLU A 403 -13.82 11.77 -27.37
N GLU A 404 -12.96 11.19 -26.54
CA GLU A 404 -13.29 10.05 -25.69
C GLU A 404 -12.54 10.10 -24.36
N MET A 405 -13.13 9.47 -23.34
CA MET A 405 -12.48 9.23 -22.06
C MET A 405 -12.30 7.73 -21.89
N ARG A 406 -11.14 7.34 -21.35
CA ARG A 406 -10.78 5.96 -21.06
C ARG A 406 -10.51 5.81 -19.58
N GLU A 407 -11.09 4.78 -18.98
CA GLU A 407 -10.81 4.38 -17.60
C GLU A 407 -9.78 3.24 -17.56
N PRO A 408 -9.00 3.13 -16.47
CA PRO A 408 -8.10 2.01 -16.26
C PRO A 408 -8.88 0.76 -15.88
N ILE A 409 -8.57 -0.36 -16.54
CA ILE A 409 -9.11 -1.68 -16.27
C ILE A 409 -8.05 -2.52 -15.57
N VAL A 410 -8.45 -3.17 -14.47
CA VAL A 410 -7.66 -4.19 -13.79
C VAL A 410 -8.19 -5.56 -14.12
N GLU A 411 -7.31 -6.54 -14.15
CA GLU A 411 -7.69 -7.94 -14.04
C GLU A 411 -7.55 -8.35 -12.57
N ALA A 412 -8.68 -8.75 -12.00
CA ALA A 412 -8.86 -9.19 -10.63
C ALA A 412 -8.95 -10.72 -10.59
N ASN A 413 -8.06 -11.31 -9.82
CA ASN A 413 -8.04 -12.72 -9.49
C ASN A 413 -8.67 -12.91 -8.10
N ILE A 414 -9.81 -13.59 -8.07
CA ILE A 414 -10.58 -13.82 -6.85
C ILE A 414 -10.61 -15.32 -6.58
N LEU A 415 -10.14 -15.73 -5.41
CA LEU A 415 -10.35 -17.09 -4.89
C LEU A 415 -11.50 -17.05 -3.91
N VAL A 416 -12.48 -17.94 -4.09
CA VAL A 416 -13.67 -17.99 -3.26
C VAL A 416 -14.17 -19.44 -3.13
N PRO A 417 -14.69 -19.86 -1.97
CA PRO A 417 -15.39 -21.13 -1.85
C PRO A 417 -16.61 -21.23 -2.77
N GLN A 418 -16.91 -22.44 -3.25
CA GLN A 418 -18.04 -22.69 -4.17
C GLN A 418 -19.39 -22.16 -3.62
N GLU A 419 -19.59 -22.16 -2.30
CA GLU A 419 -20.82 -21.70 -1.65
C GLU A 419 -21.11 -20.20 -1.80
N HIS A 420 -20.07 -19.38 -1.99
CA HIS A 420 -20.18 -17.91 -2.02
C HIS A 420 -20.00 -17.31 -3.41
N ILE A 421 -19.75 -18.14 -4.42
CA ILE A 421 -19.49 -17.72 -5.80
C ILE A 421 -20.60 -16.80 -6.35
N GLY A 422 -21.87 -17.12 -6.11
CA GLY A 422 -22.99 -16.36 -6.65
C GLY A 422 -23.04 -14.92 -6.14
N ASN A 423 -22.72 -14.70 -4.86
CA ASN A 423 -22.68 -13.36 -4.26
C ASN A 423 -21.52 -12.54 -4.84
N VAL A 424 -20.36 -13.17 -5.05
CA VAL A 424 -19.17 -12.52 -5.60
C VAL A 424 -19.37 -12.16 -7.07
N ILE A 425 -19.97 -13.03 -7.87
CA ILE A 425 -20.31 -12.74 -9.28
C ILE A 425 -21.28 -11.55 -9.36
N ALA A 426 -22.36 -11.56 -8.57
CA ALA A 426 -23.32 -10.46 -8.56
C ALA A 426 -22.66 -9.11 -8.18
N LEU A 427 -21.71 -9.13 -7.24
CA LEU A 427 -20.94 -7.95 -6.86
C LEU A 427 -20.02 -7.48 -8.01
N CYS A 428 -19.34 -8.39 -8.70
CA CYS A 428 -18.51 -8.05 -9.85
C CYS A 428 -19.36 -7.44 -10.99
N GLU A 429 -20.54 -7.99 -11.27
CA GLU A 429 -21.46 -7.47 -12.27
C GLU A 429 -21.99 -6.07 -11.90
N GLU A 430 -22.35 -5.84 -10.64
CA GLU A 430 -22.76 -4.52 -10.13
C GLU A 430 -21.66 -3.45 -10.39
N LYS A 431 -20.39 -3.86 -10.24
CA LYS A 431 -19.22 -3.02 -10.48
C LYS A 431 -18.75 -3.00 -11.94
N ARG A 432 -19.61 -3.39 -12.89
CA ARG A 432 -19.34 -3.39 -14.34
C ARG A 432 -18.22 -4.35 -14.76
N GLY A 433 -18.01 -5.40 -13.98
CA GLY A 433 -17.00 -6.42 -14.26
C GLY A 433 -17.37 -7.31 -15.43
N VAL A 434 -16.36 -7.74 -16.17
CA VAL A 434 -16.49 -8.72 -17.25
C VAL A 434 -15.73 -9.98 -16.87
N GLN A 435 -16.44 -11.10 -16.73
CA GLN A 435 -15.82 -12.39 -16.46
C GLN A 435 -14.93 -12.82 -17.63
N LYS A 436 -13.68 -13.17 -17.34
CA LYS A 436 -12.71 -13.69 -18.31
C LYS A 436 -12.54 -15.19 -18.19
N ASN A 437 -12.37 -15.67 -16.97
CA ASN A 437 -12.16 -17.08 -16.69
C ASN A 437 -12.84 -17.47 -15.38
N MET A 438 -13.19 -18.74 -15.29
CA MET A 438 -13.71 -19.37 -14.09
C MET A 438 -13.20 -20.81 -14.07
N HIS A 439 -12.31 -21.10 -13.12
CA HIS A 439 -11.74 -22.42 -12.94
C HIS A 439 -12.25 -23.04 -11.64
N PHE A 440 -12.92 -24.18 -11.75
CA PHE A 440 -13.37 -24.95 -10.58
C PHE A 440 -12.23 -25.82 -10.08
N MET A 441 -11.88 -25.64 -8.82
CA MET A 441 -10.96 -26.50 -8.09
C MET A 441 -11.76 -27.36 -7.11
N THR A 442 -11.08 -28.31 -6.46
CA THR A 442 -11.71 -29.29 -5.56
C THR A 442 -12.57 -28.64 -4.47
N THR A 443 -12.07 -27.55 -3.87
CA THR A 443 -12.70 -26.86 -2.72
C THR A 443 -13.02 -25.39 -3.00
N GLN A 444 -12.29 -24.76 -3.92
CA GLN A 444 -12.40 -23.34 -4.25
C GLN A 444 -12.71 -23.12 -5.73
N VAL A 445 -13.07 -21.88 -6.07
CA VAL A 445 -13.22 -21.42 -7.45
C VAL A 445 -12.33 -20.21 -7.64
N GLN A 446 -11.52 -20.27 -8.68
CA GLN A 446 -10.74 -19.14 -9.16
C GLN A 446 -11.56 -18.39 -10.22
N LEU A 447 -11.88 -17.14 -9.92
CA LEU A 447 -12.55 -16.21 -10.82
C LEU A 447 -11.55 -15.18 -11.33
N THR A 448 -11.51 -14.98 -12.64
CA THR A 448 -10.74 -13.90 -13.26
C THR A 448 -11.73 -12.92 -13.89
N TYR A 449 -11.74 -11.68 -13.41
CA TYR A 449 -12.62 -10.61 -13.86
C TYR A 449 -11.83 -9.40 -14.31
N GLU A 450 -12.24 -8.78 -15.41
CA GLU A 450 -11.80 -7.43 -15.73
C GLU A 450 -12.76 -6.42 -15.11
N LEU A 451 -12.24 -5.54 -14.25
CA LEU A 451 -13.01 -4.54 -13.50
C LEU A 451 -12.44 -3.14 -13.74
N PRO A 452 -13.26 -2.09 -13.79
CA PRO A 452 -12.78 -0.72 -13.71
C PRO A 452 -12.06 -0.45 -12.38
N MET A 453 -10.82 0.03 -12.43
CA MET A 453 -10.01 0.25 -11.22
C MET A 453 -10.69 1.20 -10.23
N ALA A 454 -11.38 2.23 -10.72
CA ALA A 454 -12.11 3.18 -9.89
C ALA A 454 -13.18 2.52 -9.01
N GLU A 455 -13.77 1.41 -9.46
CA GLU A 455 -14.76 0.65 -8.69
C GLU A 455 -14.09 -0.30 -7.68
N VAL A 456 -12.87 -0.77 -7.97
CA VAL A 456 -12.09 -1.63 -7.08
C VAL A 456 -11.53 -0.85 -5.89
N VAL A 457 -10.99 0.34 -6.15
CA VAL A 457 -10.30 1.18 -5.16
C VAL A 457 -11.23 1.75 -4.10
N MET A 458 -12.52 1.95 -4.38
CA MET A 458 -13.43 2.62 -3.44
C MET A 458 -13.85 1.74 -2.26
N ASP A 459 -14.47 0.58 -2.52
CA ASP A 459 -15.11 -0.25 -1.48
C ASP A 459 -15.11 -1.75 -1.79
N PHE A 460 -14.49 -2.17 -2.89
CA PHE A 460 -14.68 -3.51 -3.43
C PHE A 460 -14.11 -4.60 -2.51
N PHE A 461 -12.96 -4.34 -1.89
CA PHE A 461 -12.32 -5.28 -0.97
C PHE A 461 -13.20 -5.57 0.26
N ASP A 462 -13.73 -4.54 0.90
CA ASP A 462 -14.64 -4.65 2.05
C ASP A 462 -15.92 -5.39 1.67
N ARG A 463 -16.47 -5.10 0.48
CA ARG A 463 -17.70 -5.74 -0.02
C ARG A 463 -17.50 -7.19 -0.40
N ILE A 464 -16.36 -7.56 -1.00
CA ILE A 464 -16.02 -8.96 -1.28
C ILE A 464 -15.91 -9.75 0.01
N LYS A 465 -15.20 -9.22 1.02
CA LYS A 465 -15.10 -9.87 2.33
C LYS A 465 -16.48 -10.04 2.96
N SER A 466 -17.33 -9.02 2.94
CA SER A 466 -18.69 -9.12 3.46
C SER A 466 -19.53 -10.17 2.71
N ALA A 467 -19.50 -10.17 1.37
CA ALA A 467 -20.27 -11.07 0.51
C ALA A 467 -19.85 -12.55 0.65
N SER A 468 -18.60 -12.78 1.03
CA SER A 468 -17.98 -14.09 1.21
C SER A 468 -17.80 -14.49 2.67
N ARG A 469 -18.29 -13.71 3.64
CA ARG A 469 -18.04 -13.89 5.08
C ARG A 469 -16.56 -13.94 5.46
N GLY A 470 -15.71 -13.29 4.67
CA GLY A 470 -14.28 -13.20 4.86
C GLY A 470 -13.47 -14.31 4.16
N PHE A 471 -14.13 -15.25 3.47
CA PHE A 471 -13.46 -16.36 2.80
C PHE A 471 -12.94 -16.05 1.40
N ALA A 472 -13.36 -14.94 0.78
CA ALA A 472 -12.82 -14.56 -0.52
C ALA A 472 -11.56 -13.72 -0.37
N SER A 473 -10.54 -14.07 -1.13
CA SER A 473 -9.33 -13.29 -1.30
C SER A 473 -9.27 -12.70 -2.71
N LEU A 474 -8.70 -11.50 -2.80
CA LEU A 474 -8.61 -10.70 -4.02
C LEU A 474 -7.15 -10.30 -4.24
N ASP A 475 -6.69 -10.50 -5.46
CA ASP A 475 -5.50 -9.89 -6.03
C ASP A 475 -5.89 -9.19 -7.34
N TYR A 476 -5.25 -8.07 -7.68
CA TYR A 476 -5.53 -7.39 -8.94
C TYR A 476 -4.31 -6.67 -9.50
N HIS A 477 -4.28 -6.55 -10.83
CA HIS A 477 -3.23 -5.85 -11.54
C HIS A 477 -3.78 -5.06 -12.74
N PHE A 478 -3.14 -3.93 -13.05
CA PHE A 478 -3.52 -3.10 -14.19
C PHE A 478 -3.27 -3.82 -15.51
N THR A 479 -4.23 -3.74 -16.43
CA THR A 479 -4.13 -4.36 -17.76
C THR A 479 -4.06 -3.33 -18.89
N ARG A 480 -5.03 -2.42 -18.96
CA ARG A 480 -5.16 -1.46 -20.07
C ARG A 480 -6.11 -0.30 -19.73
N PHE A 481 -6.10 0.72 -20.58
CA PHE A 481 -7.15 1.73 -20.63
C PHE A 481 -8.27 1.32 -21.60
N GLN A 482 -9.52 1.57 -21.22
CA GLN A 482 -10.70 1.24 -22.02
C GLN A 482 -11.67 2.42 -22.08
N THR A 483 -12.19 2.70 -23.28
CA THR A 483 -13.19 3.76 -23.48
C THR A 483 -14.44 3.51 -22.66
N ALA A 484 -14.89 4.53 -21.92
CA ALA A 484 -16.04 4.47 -21.03
C ALA A 484 -16.86 5.77 -21.07
N ASN A 485 -18.16 5.65 -20.79
CA ASN A 485 -19.08 6.80 -20.77
C ASN A 485 -19.02 7.52 -19.43
N LEU A 486 -17.94 8.27 -19.24
CA LEU A 486 -17.62 8.98 -18.00
C LEU A 486 -18.14 10.42 -18.03
N VAL A 487 -18.54 10.91 -16.86
CA VAL A 487 -18.95 12.30 -16.64
C VAL A 487 -18.31 12.85 -15.37
N ARG A 488 -17.93 14.13 -15.42
CA ARG A 488 -17.53 14.87 -14.22
C ARG A 488 -18.79 15.29 -13.44
N LEU A 489 -18.86 14.83 -12.20
CA LEU A 489 -19.90 15.16 -11.23
C LEU A 489 -19.33 16.21 -10.26
N ASP A 490 -19.85 17.43 -10.34
CA ASP A 490 -19.49 18.54 -9.47
C ASP A 490 -20.47 18.67 -8.30
N VAL A 491 -19.96 18.98 -7.11
CA VAL A 491 -20.78 19.41 -5.97
C VAL A 491 -20.77 20.93 -5.89
N LEU A 492 -21.96 21.52 -5.82
CA LEU A 492 -22.15 22.95 -5.65
C LEU A 492 -22.79 23.26 -4.30
N ILE A 493 -22.23 24.20 -3.57
CA ILE A 493 -22.77 24.74 -2.32
C ILE A 493 -23.13 26.20 -2.57
N ASN A 494 -24.43 26.52 -2.45
CA ASN A 494 -25.00 27.82 -2.81
C ASN A 494 -24.68 28.32 -4.24
N GLY A 495 -24.31 27.42 -5.14
CA GLY A 495 -23.97 27.74 -6.53
C GLY A 495 -22.48 27.88 -6.80
N GLU A 496 -21.65 27.83 -5.76
CA GLU A 496 -20.18 27.77 -5.87
C GLU A 496 -19.76 26.31 -5.97
N ARG A 497 -18.86 26.00 -6.90
CA ARG A 497 -18.31 24.65 -7.08
C ARG A 497 -17.27 24.39 -6.01
N VAL A 498 -17.31 23.20 -5.43
CA VAL A 498 -16.28 22.71 -4.51
C VAL A 498 -15.46 21.66 -5.27
N ASP A 499 -14.27 22.07 -5.70
CA ASP A 499 -13.30 21.29 -6.48
C ASP A 499 -12.90 19.99 -5.79
N ALA A 500 -12.60 20.05 -4.49
CA ALA A 500 -12.18 18.90 -3.68
C ALA A 500 -13.26 17.79 -3.54
N LEU A 501 -14.52 18.07 -3.92
CA LEU A 501 -15.63 17.12 -3.92
C LEU A 501 -16.02 16.64 -5.32
N ALA A 502 -15.31 17.08 -6.37
CA ALA A 502 -15.58 16.66 -7.74
C ALA A 502 -15.16 15.20 -7.96
N LEU A 503 -15.97 14.45 -8.70
CA LEU A 503 -15.74 13.03 -8.99
C LEU A 503 -15.90 12.75 -10.49
N ILE A 504 -15.13 11.80 -11.01
CA ILE A 504 -15.38 11.22 -12.33
C ILE A 504 -16.14 9.91 -12.10
N VAL A 505 -17.33 9.80 -12.69
CA VAL A 505 -18.21 8.64 -12.51
C VAL A 505 -18.78 8.18 -13.84
N HIS A 506 -19.19 6.92 -13.91
CA HIS A 506 -19.96 6.43 -15.05
C HIS A 506 -21.32 7.15 -15.12
N LYS A 507 -21.74 7.54 -16.33
CA LYS A 507 -22.95 8.35 -16.56
C LYS A 507 -24.21 7.75 -15.95
N GLU A 508 -24.35 6.43 -15.98
CA GLU A 508 -25.50 5.72 -15.42
C GLU A 508 -25.58 5.80 -13.90
N GLN A 509 -24.43 5.84 -13.23
CA GLN A 509 -24.35 5.93 -11.77
C GLN A 509 -24.43 7.38 -11.25
N ALA A 510 -24.23 8.37 -12.11
CA ALA A 510 -24.08 9.77 -11.69
C ALA A 510 -25.29 10.31 -10.91
N HIS A 511 -26.52 9.89 -11.26
CA HIS A 511 -27.71 10.26 -10.52
C HIS A 511 -27.75 9.66 -9.10
N HIS A 512 -27.38 8.39 -8.96
CA HIS A 512 -27.42 7.68 -7.69
C HIS A 512 -26.31 8.18 -6.75
N LYS A 513 -25.05 8.14 -7.21
CA LYS A 513 -23.88 8.63 -6.45
C LYS A 513 -24.03 10.10 -6.08
N GLY A 514 -24.47 10.94 -7.03
CA GLY A 514 -24.70 12.36 -6.77
C GLY A 514 -25.79 12.63 -5.74
N ARG A 515 -26.81 11.77 -5.64
CA ARG A 515 -27.84 11.90 -4.60
C ARG A 515 -27.32 11.47 -3.22
N GLN A 516 -26.66 10.31 -3.12
CA GLN A 516 -26.11 9.83 -1.85
C GLN A 516 -25.10 10.83 -1.27
N LEU A 517 -24.20 11.34 -2.13
CA LEU A 517 -23.21 12.33 -1.74
C LEU A 517 -23.86 13.58 -1.11
N ILE A 518 -24.84 14.20 -1.78
CA ILE A 518 -25.46 15.42 -1.24
C ILE A 518 -26.37 15.17 -0.04
N GLU A 519 -26.94 13.96 0.11
CA GLU A 519 -27.71 13.57 1.30
C GLU A 519 -26.79 13.47 2.51
N LYS A 520 -25.62 12.86 2.35
CA LYS A 520 -24.60 12.77 3.39
C LYS A 520 -24.04 14.15 3.77
N MET A 521 -23.75 14.99 2.77
CA MET A 521 -23.31 16.38 2.99
C MET A 521 -24.33 17.20 3.79
N LYS A 522 -25.63 16.97 3.61
CA LYS A 522 -26.69 17.67 4.35
C LYS A 522 -26.67 17.34 5.85
N GLU A 523 -26.24 16.14 6.22
CA GLU A 523 -26.13 15.73 7.62
C GLU A 523 -24.95 16.39 8.33
N LEU A 524 -23.86 16.59 7.60
CA LEU A 524 -22.59 17.10 8.14
C LEU A 524 -22.50 18.63 8.11
N ILE A 525 -23.11 19.28 7.12
CA ILE A 525 -23.08 20.75 7.03
C ILE A 525 -23.94 21.37 8.15
N PRO A 526 -23.35 22.19 9.04
CA PRO A 526 -24.08 22.79 10.14
C PRO A 526 -25.15 23.78 9.64
N ARG A 527 -26.27 23.83 10.36
CA ARG A 527 -27.39 24.69 10.00
C ARG A 527 -27.03 26.16 10.22
N GLN A 528 -27.14 26.96 9.18
CA GLN A 528 -26.91 28.41 9.24
C GLN A 528 -28.20 29.22 9.40
N MET A 529 -28.09 30.55 9.55
CA MET A 529 -29.25 31.44 9.65
C MET A 529 -30.04 31.59 8.33
N PHE A 530 -29.49 31.10 7.22
CA PHE A 530 -30.10 31.05 5.90
C PHE A 530 -30.15 29.60 5.38
N ASP A 531 -30.96 29.35 4.35
CA ASP A 531 -31.06 28.02 3.72
C ASP A 531 -29.82 27.80 2.84
N ILE A 532 -29.13 26.69 3.06
CA ILE A 532 -27.95 26.29 2.27
C ILE A 532 -28.41 25.28 1.22
N ALA A 533 -28.19 25.59 -0.05
CA ALA A 533 -28.48 24.67 -1.14
C ALA A 533 -27.24 23.85 -1.47
N ILE A 534 -27.36 22.52 -1.44
CA ILE A 534 -26.31 21.59 -1.85
C ILE A 534 -26.83 20.90 -3.12
N GLN A 535 -26.03 20.91 -4.17
CA GLN A 535 -26.42 20.42 -5.49
C GLN A 535 -25.33 19.52 -6.06
N ALA A 536 -25.72 18.43 -6.71
CA ALA A 536 -24.83 17.66 -7.58
C ALA A 536 -25.16 18.04 -9.03
N ALA A 537 -24.16 18.32 -9.85
CA ALA A 537 -24.35 18.72 -11.24
C ALA A 537 -23.36 18.05 -12.18
N ILE A 538 -23.78 17.88 -13.44
CA ILE A 538 -22.91 17.50 -14.55
C ILE A 538 -22.86 18.70 -15.48
N GLY A 539 -21.72 19.39 -15.51
CA GLY A 539 -21.58 20.67 -16.20
C GLY A 539 -22.54 21.73 -15.65
N ASN A 540 -23.59 22.05 -16.42
CA ASN A 540 -24.62 23.02 -16.03
C ASN A 540 -25.93 22.36 -15.58
N GLN A 541 -26.08 21.04 -15.77
CA GLN A 541 -27.30 20.35 -15.44
C GLN A 541 -27.25 19.88 -13.98
N VAL A 542 -28.20 20.35 -13.17
CA VAL A 542 -28.36 19.87 -11.78
C VAL A 542 -29.02 18.49 -11.81
N VAL A 543 -28.29 17.50 -11.32
CA VAL A 543 -28.68 16.09 -11.26
C VAL A 543 -29.51 15.82 -10.01
N SER A 544 -29.08 16.38 -8.87
CA SER A 544 -29.76 16.23 -7.59
C SER A 544 -29.59 17.48 -6.73
N ARG A 545 -30.54 17.75 -5.84
CA ARG A 545 -30.52 18.94 -4.97
C ARG A 545 -31.12 18.65 -3.61
N VAL A 546 -30.40 19.03 -2.56
CA VAL A 546 -30.83 18.97 -1.16
C VAL A 546 -30.65 20.35 -0.52
N THR A 547 -31.42 20.63 0.54
CA THR A 547 -31.35 21.91 1.26
C THR A 547 -31.22 21.69 2.75
N VAL A 548 -30.16 22.26 3.33
CA VAL A 548 -30.04 22.39 4.79
C VAL A 548 -30.89 23.57 5.22
N LYS A 549 -31.92 23.30 6.03
CA LYS A 549 -32.90 24.30 6.44
C LYS A 549 -32.30 25.28 7.43
N ALA A 550 -32.55 26.58 7.20
CA ALA A 550 -32.11 27.64 8.07
C ALA A 550 -32.58 27.48 9.53
N LEU A 551 -31.73 27.87 10.48
CA LEU A 551 -32.12 28.12 11.85
C LEU A 551 -33.16 29.24 11.90
N ARG A 552 -34.22 29.05 12.69
CA ARG A 552 -35.30 30.02 12.84
C ARG A 552 -35.41 30.44 14.30
N LYS A 553 -34.97 31.66 14.61
CA LYS A 553 -35.32 32.31 15.87
C LYS A 553 -36.82 32.65 15.86
N ASN A 554 -37.54 32.25 16.91
CA ASN A 554 -38.95 32.62 17.07
C ASN A 554 -39.07 34.11 17.46
N VAL A 555 -39.08 34.98 16.44
CA VAL A 555 -39.17 36.44 16.63
C VAL A 555 -40.52 36.90 17.18
N THR A 556 -41.55 36.05 17.10
CA THR A 556 -42.91 36.33 17.59
C THR A 556 -43.15 35.90 19.03
N ALA A 557 -42.18 35.25 19.69
CA ALA A 557 -42.35 34.71 21.05
C ALA A 557 -42.74 35.77 22.09
N LYS A 558 -42.27 37.01 21.92
CA LYS A 558 -42.59 38.15 22.81
C LYS A 558 -43.85 38.93 22.40
N CYS A 559 -44.56 38.49 21.36
CA CYS A 559 -45.78 39.15 20.88
C CYS A 559 -47.02 38.57 21.57
N TYR A 560 -47.28 39.00 22.81
CA TYR A 560 -48.47 38.67 23.57
C TYR A 560 -49.65 39.56 23.12
N GLY A 561 -50.25 39.26 21.96
CA GLY A 561 -51.39 40.03 21.45
C GLY A 561 -51.83 39.66 20.03
N GLY A 562 -53.02 40.14 19.64
CA GLY A 562 -53.66 39.89 18.34
C GLY A 562 -53.19 40.81 17.20
N ASP A 563 -52.28 41.76 17.44
CA ASP A 563 -51.81 42.70 16.42
C ASP A 563 -50.93 42.01 15.36
N VAL A 564 -51.57 41.68 14.24
CA VAL A 564 -50.96 41.07 13.06
C VAL A 564 -49.87 41.96 12.46
N SER A 565 -49.99 43.28 12.58
CA SER A 565 -49.07 44.26 12.00
C SER A 565 -47.69 44.16 12.64
N ARG A 566 -47.64 44.02 13.97
CA ARG A 566 -46.39 43.86 14.73
C ARG A 566 -45.70 42.54 14.41
N LYS A 567 -46.45 41.44 14.29
CA LYS A 567 -45.93 40.13 13.87
C LYS A 567 -45.35 40.19 12.45
N LYS A 568 -46.08 40.81 11.50
CA LYS A 568 -45.61 40.99 10.10
C LYS A 568 -44.31 41.80 10.03
N LYS A 569 -44.20 42.92 10.75
CA LYS A 569 -42.96 43.74 10.78
C LYS A 569 -41.74 42.94 11.23
N LEU A 570 -41.87 42.13 12.29
CA LEU A 570 -40.78 41.31 12.80
C LEU A 570 -40.38 40.19 11.82
N LEU A 571 -41.35 39.54 11.20
CA LEU A 571 -41.11 38.52 10.16
C LEU A 571 -40.44 39.12 8.93
N GLN A 572 -40.83 40.33 8.52
CA GLN A 572 -40.25 41.01 7.37
C GLN A 572 -38.79 41.41 7.64
N LYS A 573 -38.50 41.97 8.82
CA LYS A 573 -37.13 42.26 9.25
C LYS A 573 -36.26 41.00 9.31
N GLN A 574 -36.81 39.87 9.79
CA GLN A 574 -36.11 38.59 9.79
C GLN A 574 -35.84 38.09 8.36
N LYS A 575 -36.81 38.21 7.44
CA LYS A 575 -36.68 37.80 6.04
C LYS A 575 -35.60 38.59 5.31
N GLU A 576 -35.57 39.92 5.49
CA GLU A 576 -34.56 40.80 4.90
C GLU A 576 -33.16 40.51 5.46
N GLY A 577 -33.05 40.35 6.79
CA GLY A 577 -31.79 39.97 7.44
C GLY A 577 -31.24 38.65 6.90
N LYS A 578 -32.10 37.63 6.72
CA LYS A 578 -31.71 36.35 6.12
C LYS A 578 -31.30 36.46 4.65
N LYS A 579 -31.98 37.29 3.86
CA LYS A 579 -31.63 37.54 2.46
C LYS A 579 -30.24 38.17 2.36
N ARG A 580 -29.94 39.14 3.23
CA ARG A 580 -28.61 39.78 3.31
C ARG A 580 -27.54 38.79 3.75
N MET A 581 -27.81 37.97 4.77
CA MET A 581 -26.88 36.92 5.22
C MET A 581 -26.61 35.88 4.14
N LYS A 582 -27.60 35.53 3.30
CA LYS A 582 -27.39 34.60 2.18
C LYS A 582 -26.45 35.15 1.10
N GLN A 583 -26.46 36.47 0.86
CA GLN A 583 -25.62 37.09 -0.17
C GLN A 583 -24.16 37.29 0.26
N LEU A 584 -23.92 37.38 1.58
CA LEU A 584 -22.59 37.67 2.15
C LEU A 584 -22.00 36.47 2.90
N GLY A 585 -22.78 35.41 3.12
CA GLY A 585 -22.40 34.28 3.94
C GLY A 585 -21.71 33.21 3.11
N ASN A 586 -20.40 33.09 3.26
CA ASN A 586 -19.67 31.90 2.85
C ASN A 586 -20.06 30.74 3.77
N VAL A 587 -20.28 29.57 3.19
CA VAL A 587 -20.53 28.34 3.94
C VAL A 587 -19.21 27.62 4.04
N GLU A 588 -18.63 27.61 5.23
CA GLU A 588 -17.47 26.81 5.53
C GLU A 588 -17.88 25.33 5.57
N VAL A 589 -17.17 24.50 4.80
CA VAL A 589 -17.42 23.07 4.71
C VAL A 589 -16.59 22.38 5.79
N PRO A 590 -17.22 21.68 6.75
CA PRO A 590 -16.47 20.96 7.78
C PRO A 590 -15.56 19.90 7.17
N GLN A 591 -14.42 19.64 7.80
CA GLN A 591 -13.47 18.60 7.37
C GLN A 591 -14.13 17.22 7.26
N GLU A 592 -14.99 16.88 8.23
CA GLU A 592 -15.79 15.64 8.23
C GLU A 592 -16.63 15.45 6.96
N ALA A 593 -17.02 16.54 6.31
CA ALA A 593 -17.80 16.51 5.08
C ALA A 593 -16.97 16.04 3.87
N PHE A 594 -15.65 16.28 3.86
CA PHE A 594 -14.76 15.74 2.82
C PHE A 594 -14.51 14.23 3.01
N LEU A 595 -14.37 13.78 4.27
CA LEU A 595 -14.32 12.35 4.61
C LEU A 595 -15.63 11.61 4.29
N ALA A 596 -16.74 12.33 4.19
CA ALA A 596 -18.03 11.75 3.85
C ALA A 596 -18.06 11.13 2.45
N VAL A 597 -17.29 11.70 1.50
CA VAL A 597 -17.18 11.20 0.12
C VAL A 597 -16.62 9.78 0.11
N LEU A 598 -15.66 9.49 0.99
CA LEU A 598 -15.07 8.16 1.17
C LEU A 598 -16.07 7.13 1.68
N LYS A 599 -17.12 7.58 2.38
CA LYS A 599 -18.11 6.70 3.02
C LYS A 599 -19.40 6.55 2.21
N VAL A 600 -19.50 7.08 0.98
CA VAL A 600 -20.77 7.13 0.23
C VAL A 600 -21.33 5.73 -0.06
N ASP A 601 -20.48 4.71 -0.13
CA ASP A 601 -20.85 3.32 -0.44
C ASP A 601 -20.81 2.36 0.79
N LYS A 602 -20.63 2.88 2.01
CA LYS A 602 -20.73 2.10 3.27
C LYS A 602 -22.15 1.99 3.81
#